data_AF-A0ABD5UPV1-F1
#
_entry.id   AF-A0ABD5UPV1-F1
#
_cell.length_a   1.000
_cell.length_b   1.000
_cell.length_c   1.000
_cell.angle_alpha   90.00
_cell.angle_beta   90.00
_cell.angle_gamma   90.00
#
_symmetry.space_group_name_H-M   'P 1'
#
loop_
_entity.id
_entity.type
_entity.pdbx_description
1 polymer ?
#
loop_
_entity_poly.entity_id
_entity_poly.type
_entity_poly.pdbx_seq_one_letter_code
_entity_poly.pdbx_strand_id
1 'polypeptide(L)'
;MTKPSRRQVLSALYTGGGVLLAGCTAGPKESNDTNETATTKGDGETTSPGSNQSVPDFPGNTISDKCPSFDSTERVVCYEAVDSEEMPIVLVPETQSVQLDQSVGFTLRNRSEQRFETNHYHWQLYKRVDGDWYYIAPEAWPEPLTPLEAGDEHTWTVTVATGRGSDGDSIEHVEGTESLTLAGLGGGHYAFGTDGWFAAASYEESIALATGFELNADQLQLTPTAAISETEWNGETLVARSMRGESDGEDDQPDKFILERIDGSEIDAERVIAEQVVRNDQLRDSIALIRKHDADRVHLEEFSSSVPPFGLQDARTYEFEGNRYRVTAREGQSS
;
A
#
# COMPACT_ATOMS: atom_id res chain seq x y z
N MET A 1 18.69 17.55 -0.54
CA MET A 1 19.15 16.48 -1.46
C MET A 1 17.94 15.67 -1.87
N THR A 2 17.84 15.32 -3.15
CA THR A 2 16.63 14.75 -3.76
C THR A 2 16.45 13.28 -3.35
N LYS A 3 15.32 12.93 -2.73
CA LYS A 3 14.94 11.53 -2.51
C LYS A 3 14.60 10.87 -3.86
N PRO A 4 15.01 9.63 -4.14
CA PRO A 4 14.68 8.96 -5.39
C PRO A 4 13.22 8.47 -5.40
N SER A 5 12.49 8.77 -6.47
CA SER A 5 11.17 8.20 -6.76
C SER A 5 11.31 6.70 -7.07
N ARG A 6 10.50 5.86 -6.41
CA ARG A 6 10.40 4.43 -6.72
C ARG A 6 9.57 4.22 -8.00
N ARG A 7 10.25 4.23 -9.15
CA ARG A 7 9.76 3.68 -10.42
C ARG A 7 10.73 2.63 -10.96
N GLN A 8 10.44 1.35 -10.70
CA GLN A 8 10.97 0.17 -11.38
C GLN A 8 9.82 -0.84 -11.43
N VAL A 9 9.05 -0.98 -12.52
CA VAL A 9 9.41 -1.53 -13.84
C VAL A 9 9.98 -2.94 -13.73
N LEU A 10 9.07 -3.93 -13.77
CA LEU A 10 9.38 -5.30 -14.17
C LEU A 10 8.67 -5.59 -15.49
N SER A 11 9.45 -5.72 -16.57
CA SER A 11 8.95 -6.07 -17.90
C SER A 11 9.93 -6.98 -18.61
N ALA A 12 9.36 -8.05 -19.20
CA ALA A 12 9.98 -9.06 -20.06
C ALA A 12 10.98 -10.04 -19.41
N LEU A 13 10.68 -11.34 -19.58
CA LEU A 13 11.46 -12.21 -20.49
C LEU A 13 10.69 -13.51 -20.81
N TYR A 14 10.06 -13.57 -21.98
CA TYR A 14 9.73 -14.84 -22.66
C TYR A 14 9.87 -14.68 -24.18
N THR A 15 11.00 -15.15 -24.73
CA THR A 15 11.28 -15.19 -26.17
C THR A 15 12.16 -16.39 -26.52
N GLY A 16 11.75 -17.25 -27.47
CA GLY A 16 12.69 -18.20 -28.10
C GLY A 16 12.13 -19.45 -28.84
N GLY A 17 11.78 -19.31 -30.14
CA GLY A 17 11.65 -20.42 -31.14
C GLY A 17 10.31 -21.20 -31.15
N GLY A 18 9.81 -21.79 -32.25
CA GLY A 18 10.18 -21.85 -33.68
C GLY A 18 9.65 -23.14 -34.35
N VAL A 19 9.45 -23.30 -35.68
CA VAL A 19 9.49 -22.37 -36.83
C VAL A 19 8.78 -23.03 -38.05
N LEU A 20 7.92 -22.28 -38.79
CA LEU A 20 7.38 -22.51 -40.17
C LEU A 20 6.61 -23.81 -40.54
N LEU A 21 5.48 -23.68 -41.29
CA LEU A 21 5.39 -23.97 -42.75
C LEU A 21 4.00 -23.65 -43.38
N ALA A 22 3.97 -23.50 -44.71
CA ALA A 22 2.95 -22.81 -45.53
C ALA A 22 1.69 -23.61 -45.98
N GLY A 23 0.70 -22.91 -46.57
CA GLY A 23 -0.40 -23.50 -47.37
C GLY A 23 -1.38 -22.50 -48.02
N CYS A 24 -1.47 -22.47 -49.36
CA CYS A 24 -2.41 -21.66 -50.19
C CYS A 24 -3.81 -22.36 -50.31
N THR A 25 -4.90 -21.91 -50.99
CA THR A 25 -5.18 -21.10 -52.21
C THR A 25 -6.63 -20.54 -52.16
N ALA A 26 -6.91 -19.27 -52.47
CA ALA A 26 -7.31 -18.69 -53.79
C ALA A 26 -8.62 -19.20 -54.47
N GLY A 27 -9.53 -18.27 -54.84
CA GLY A 27 -10.69 -18.49 -55.72
C GLY A 27 -11.54 -17.21 -55.97
N PRO A 28 -12.12 -16.94 -57.17
CA PRO A 28 -12.23 -15.55 -57.68
C PRO A 28 -13.61 -15.08 -58.20
N LYS A 29 -13.77 -13.76 -58.44
CA LYS A 29 -14.37 -13.21 -59.69
C LYS A 29 -14.22 -11.70 -59.91
N GLU A 30 -14.02 -11.33 -61.18
CA GLU A 30 -14.11 -9.99 -61.79
C GLU A 30 -15.61 -9.57 -61.95
N SER A 31 -16.07 -8.40 -62.43
CA SER A 31 -15.55 -7.24 -63.21
C SER A 31 -16.46 -6.01 -62.91
N ASN A 32 -16.36 -4.77 -63.42
CA ASN A 32 -15.40 -3.99 -64.26
C ASN A 32 -15.74 -2.47 -64.13
N ASP A 33 -14.84 -1.56 -64.55
CA ASP A 33 -15.06 -0.15 -65.01
C ASP A 33 -15.76 0.88 -64.05
N THR A 34 -15.41 2.18 -63.93
CA THR A 34 -14.47 3.09 -64.62
C THR A 34 -14.01 4.23 -63.67
N ASN A 35 -12.97 4.98 -64.05
CA ASN A 35 -12.44 6.22 -63.45
C ASN A 35 -13.44 7.18 -62.76
N GLU A 36 -13.05 7.76 -61.61
CA GLU A 36 -12.76 9.21 -61.53
C GLU A 36 -11.91 9.58 -60.29
N THR A 37 -10.99 10.53 -60.45
CA THR A 37 -10.09 10.99 -59.38
C THR A 37 -10.71 12.17 -58.64
N ALA A 38 -11.21 11.96 -57.43
CA ALA A 38 -11.68 13.02 -56.54
C ALA A 38 -11.03 12.92 -55.15
N THR A 39 -9.95 13.70 -54.96
CA THR A 39 -9.21 13.78 -53.70
C THR A 39 -10.09 14.37 -52.59
N THR A 40 -10.60 13.53 -51.69
CA THR A 40 -11.21 13.98 -50.42
C THR A 40 -10.56 13.25 -49.27
N LYS A 41 -9.77 13.99 -48.48
CA LYS A 41 -9.05 13.46 -47.32
C LYS A 41 -10.04 13.30 -46.16
N GLY A 42 -10.60 12.10 -46.02
CA GLY A 42 -11.56 11.75 -44.97
C GLY A 42 -10.87 11.22 -43.71
N ASP A 43 -9.98 12.01 -43.10
CA ASP A 43 -9.57 11.75 -41.72
C ASP A 43 -10.71 12.22 -40.81
N GLY A 44 -11.72 11.35 -40.65
CA GLY A 44 -12.85 11.53 -39.74
C GLY A 44 -12.40 11.36 -38.30
N GLU A 45 -11.62 12.33 -37.82
CA GLU A 45 -11.31 12.52 -36.40
C GLU A 45 -12.63 12.56 -35.63
N THR A 46 -12.94 11.46 -34.93
CA THR A 46 -14.08 11.41 -34.02
C THR A 46 -13.69 12.20 -32.78
N THR A 47 -13.79 13.52 -32.92
CA THR A 47 -13.76 14.45 -31.80
C THR A 47 -14.97 14.10 -30.93
N SER A 48 -14.73 13.32 -29.88
CA SER A 48 -15.67 13.21 -28.77
C SER A 48 -16.05 14.64 -28.36
N PRO A 49 -17.34 14.96 -28.16
CA PRO A 49 -17.76 16.32 -27.88
C PRO A 49 -17.10 16.76 -26.56
N GLY A 50 -16.07 17.60 -26.69
CA GLY A 50 -15.30 18.11 -25.57
C GLY A 50 -16.23 18.83 -24.61
N SER A 51 -16.47 18.22 -23.46
CA SER A 51 -17.17 18.88 -22.37
C SER A 51 -16.30 20.05 -21.93
N ASN A 52 -16.77 21.29 -22.14
CA ASN A 52 -16.12 22.51 -21.65
C ASN A 52 -16.29 22.67 -20.13
N GLN A 53 -16.35 21.57 -19.39
CA GLN A 53 -16.43 21.58 -17.93
C GLN A 53 -15.05 21.92 -17.36
N SER A 54 -14.96 23.07 -16.70
CA SER A 54 -13.81 23.47 -15.89
C SER A 54 -13.80 22.69 -14.57
N VAL A 55 -12.61 22.35 -14.07
CA VAL A 55 -12.42 21.70 -12.75
C VAL A 55 -13.27 22.40 -11.68
N PRO A 56 -14.03 21.67 -10.84
CA PRO A 56 -14.85 22.27 -9.79
C PRO A 56 -14.05 23.13 -8.80
N ASP A 57 -14.63 24.26 -8.39
CA ASP A 57 -14.10 25.09 -7.31
C ASP A 57 -14.26 24.39 -5.95
N PHE A 58 -13.24 24.53 -5.09
CA PHE A 58 -13.27 24.04 -3.71
C PHE A 58 -13.42 25.22 -2.75
N PRO A 59 -14.55 25.34 -2.01
CA PRO A 59 -14.74 26.44 -1.08
C PRO A 59 -13.88 26.32 0.19
N GLY A 60 -13.57 27.47 0.81
CA GLY A 60 -12.96 27.52 2.14
C GLY A 60 -11.51 27.03 2.23
N ASN A 61 -11.13 26.53 3.41
CA ASN A 61 -9.85 25.87 3.66
C ASN A 61 -10.10 24.37 3.77
N THR A 62 -9.44 23.57 2.95
CA THR A 62 -9.68 22.12 2.87
C THR A 62 -8.74 21.29 3.76
N ILE A 63 -7.78 21.93 4.45
CA ILE A 63 -6.71 21.26 5.21
C ILE A 63 -6.92 21.41 6.72
N SER A 64 -6.75 20.31 7.45
CA SER A 64 -6.80 20.23 8.92
C SER A 64 -5.77 19.22 9.44
N ASP A 65 -5.32 19.37 10.69
CA ASP A 65 -4.38 18.44 11.34
C ASP A 65 -5.00 17.07 11.67
N LYS A 66 -6.30 16.92 11.43
CA LYS A 66 -7.08 15.66 11.52
C LYS A 66 -6.90 14.73 10.33
N CYS A 67 -6.24 15.19 9.26
CA CYS A 67 -5.85 14.36 8.13
C CYS A 67 -4.33 14.44 7.89
N PRO A 68 -3.74 13.41 7.27
CA PRO A 68 -2.34 13.45 6.82
C PRO A 68 -2.16 14.36 5.61
N SER A 69 -0.91 14.75 5.36
CA SER A 69 -0.47 15.15 4.02
C SER A 69 -0.23 13.90 3.18
N PHE A 70 -0.63 13.93 1.91
CA PHE A 70 -0.47 12.82 0.98
C PHE A 70 0.63 13.18 -0.03
N ASP A 71 1.73 12.42 -0.04
CA ASP A 71 2.98 12.74 -0.76
C ASP A 71 2.82 12.89 -2.28
N SER A 72 1.73 12.37 -2.85
CA SER A 72 1.41 12.36 -4.28
C SER A 72 0.48 13.49 -4.74
N THR A 73 -0.06 14.31 -3.82
CA THR A 73 -1.14 15.27 -4.12
C THR A 73 -0.80 16.68 -3.63
N GLU A 74 -1.07 17.71 -4.44
CA GLU A 74 -0.86 19.11 -4.02
C GLU A 74 -2.00 19.65 -3.13
N ARG A 75 -3.13 18.93 -3.04
CA ARG A 75 -4.32 19.35 -2.30
C ARG A 75 -4.94 18.18 -1.53
N VAL A 76 -5.24 18.43 -0.25
CA VAL A 76 -6.00 17.52 0.61
C VAL A 76 -7.36 18.14 0.92
N VAL A 77 -8.41 17.32 0.85
CA VAL A 77 -9.77 17.62 1.30
C VAL A 77 -10.06 16.78 2.53
N CYS A 78 -9.80 17.39 3.68
CA CYS A 78 -10.05 16.79 4.99
C CYS A 78 -11.49 17.07 5.42
N TYR A 79 -12.28 16.01 5.68
CA TYR A 79 -13.68 16.11 6.09
C TYR A 79 -13.89 17.05 7.28
N GLU A 80 -12.96 17.04 8.24
CA GLU A 80 -13.02 17.87 9.45
C GLU A 80 -12.71 19.36 9.22
N ALA A 81 -12.29 19.74 8.00
CA ALA A 81 -12.00 21.13 7.62
C ALA A 81 -13.13 21.80 6.83
N VAL A 82 -14.08 21.03 6.29
CA VAL A 82 -15.00 21.46 5.22
C VAL A 82 -16.47 21.33 5.63
N ASP A 83 -17.34 22.14 5.02
CA ASP A 83 -18.77 21.80 4.98
C ASP A 83 -18.96 20.74 3.88
N SER A 84 -19.35 19.52 4.27
CA SER A 84 -19.50 18.42 3.32
C SER A 84 -20.54 18.72 2.24
N GLU A 85 -21.59 19.49 2.54
CA GLU A 85 -22.68 19.76 1.61
C GLU A 85 -22.33 20.83 0.55
N GLU A 86 -21.29 21.64 0.80
CA GLU A 86 -20.75 22.59 -0.19
C GLU A 86 -19.60 22.00 -1.03
N MET A 87 -19.01 20.86 -0.63
CA MET A 87 -17.89 20.26 -1.35
C MET A 87 -18.33 19.55 -2.64
N PRO A 88 -17.64 19.78 -3.78
CA PRO A 88 -17.93 19.08 -5.04
C PRO A 88 -17.57 17.60 -4.97
N ILE A 89 -16.60 17.24 -4.13
CA ILE A 89 -16.25 15.85 -3.83
C ILE A 89 -15.71 15.76 -2.39
N VAL A 90 -16.17 14.75 -1.65
CA VAL A 90 -15.84 14.59 -0.22
C VAL A 90 -15.92 13.12 0.20
N LEU A 91 -15.02 12.70 1.09
CA LEU A 91 -15.07 11.40 1.76
C LEU A 91 -15.74 11.57 3.13
N VAL A 92 -16.88 10.91 3.33
CA VAL A 92 -17.74 11.07 4.51
C VAL A 92 -17.69 9.80 5.35
N PRO A 93 -17.31 9.86 6.65
CA PRO A 93 -17.40 8.72 7.55
C PRO A 93 -18.85 8.51 8.03
N GLU A 94 -19.26 7.26 8.25
CA GLU A 94 -20.48 6.93 8.98
C GLU A 94 -20.37 7.33 10.46
N THR A 95 -19.19 7.12 11.05
CA THR A 95 -18.85 7.54 12.42
C THR A 95 -17.36 7.85 12.53
N GLN A 96 -17.01 8.88 13.30
CA GLN A 96 -15.63 9.20 13.65
C GLN A 96 -15.17 8.51 14.95
N SER A 97 -15.97 7.60 15.50
CA SER A 97 -15.60 6.78 16.66
C SER A 97 -15.95 5.33 16.38
N VAL A 98 -14.94 4.47 16.42
CA VAL A 98 -14.96 3.08 15.94
C VAL A 98 -14.60 2.15 17.09
N GLN A 99 -15.21 0.97 17.15
CA GLN A 99 -14.88 -0.12 18.09
C GLN A 99 -14.27 -1.30 17.32
N LEU A 100 -13.59 -2.20 18.02
CA LEU A 100 -13.20 -3.48 17.43
C LEU A 100 -14.44 -4.31 17.02
N ASP A 101 -14.29 -5.09 15.95
CA ASP A 101 -15.30 -5.90 15.28
C ASP A 101 -16.57 -5.14 14.84
N GLN A 102 -16.58 -3.81 14.92
CA GLN A 102 -17.60 -2.94 14.34
C GLN A 102 -17.25 -2.63 12.88
N SER A 103 -18.18 -2.91 11.97
CA SER A 103 -18.12 -2.41 10.60
C SER A 103 -18.53 -0.93 10.54
N VAL A 104 -17.79 -0.12 9.78
CA VAL A 104 -18.02 1.33 9.60
C VAL A 104 -17.86 1.69 8.12
N GLY A 105 -18.83 2.40 7.57
CA GLY A 105 -18.78 2.92 6.21
C GLY A 105 -17.93 4.20 6.07
N PHE A 106 -17.19 4.28 4.99
CA PHE A 106 -16.55 5.51 4.48
C PHE A 106 -17.03 5.71 3.04
N THR A 107 -17.77 6.79 2.78
CA THR A 107 -18.43 7.03 1.50
C THR A 107 -17.80 8.20 0.76
N LEU A 108 -17.16 7.94 -0.38
CA LEU A 108 -16.75 8.97 -1.33
C LEU A 108 -17.97 9.42 -2.13
N ARG A 109 -18.29 10.72 -2.08
CA ARG A 109 -19.42 11.33 -2.77
C ARG A 109 -18.96 12.30 -3.84
N ASN A 110 -19.31 12.07 -5.10
CA ASN A 110 -19.08 13.01 -6.17
C ASN A 110 -20.34 13.85 -6.43
N ARG A 111 -20.40 15.05 -5.84
CA ARG A 111 -21.51 16.00 -5.99
C ARG A 111 -21.32 16.98 -7.14
N SER A 112 -20.22 16.86 -7.88
CA SER A 112 -19.92 17.69 -9.04
C SER A 112 -20.64 17.22 -10.30
N GLU A 113 -20.68 18.07 -11.33
CA GLU A 113 -21.13 17.68 -12.68
C GLU A 113 -20.05 16.91 -13.48
N GLN A 114 -18.88 16.64 -12.88
CA GLN A 114 -17.76 15.96 -13.52
C GLN A 114 -17.57 14.53 -13.01
N ARG A 115 -17.07 13.65 -13.88
CA ARG A 115 -16.53 12.35 -13.48
C ARG A 115 -15.21 12.53 -12.73
N PHE A 116 -15.04 11.79 -11.64
CA PHE A 116 -13.80 11.74 -10.86
C PHE A 116 -13.04 10.45 -11.16
N GLU A 117 -11.77 10.57 -11.53
CA GLU A 117 -10.86 9.50 -11.89
C GLU A 117 -10.11 9.08 -10.63
N THR A 118 -10.34 7.86 -10.13
CA THR A 118 -9.73 7.32 -8.91
C THR A 118 -9.45 5.82 -9.07
N ASN A 119 -8.88 5.19 -8.05
CA ASN A 119 -8.69 3.75 -7.96
C ASN A 119 -9.21 3.27 -6.61
N HIS A 120 -10.32 2.53 -6.59
CA HIS A 120 -10.96 2.07 -5.36
C HIS A 120 -10.14 1.04 -4.57
N TYR A 121 -9.07 0.48 -5.16
CA TYR A 121 -8.08 -0.33 -4.45
C TYR A 121 -7.02 0.52 -3.73
N HIS A 122 -6.84 1.78 -4.15
CA HIS A 122 -5.99 2.78 -3.50
C HIS A 122 -6.79 3.62 -2.50
N TRP A 123 -7.56 2.93 -1.63
CA TRP A 123 -7.87 3.46 -0.32
C TRP A 123 -6.57 3.54 0.48
N GLN A 124 -6.54 4.34 1.55
CA GLN A 124 -5.32 4.61 2.32
C GLN A 124 -5.66 4.73 3.80
N LEU A 125 -4.89 4.08 4.67
CA LEU A 125 -5.01 4.18 6.13
C LEU A 125 -3.73 4.74 6.74
N TYR A 126 -3.89 5.75 7.59
CA TYR A 126 -2.82 6.33 8.41
C TYR A 126 -3.17 6.30 9.90
N LYS A 127 -2.15 6.23 10.78
CA LYS A 127 -2.29 6.50 12.23
C LYS A 127 -1.48 7.74 12.61
N ARG A 128 -2.00 8.53 13.55
CA ARG A 128 -1.29 9.66 14.14
C ARG A 128 -0.58 9.24 15.43
N VAL A 129 0.73 9.46 15.51
CA VAL A 129 1.55 9.17 16.69
C VAL A 129 2.50 10.34 16.94
N ASP A 130 2.50 10.88 18.17
CA ASP A 130 3.26 12.06 18.59
C ASP A 130 3.10 13.32 17.71
N GLY A 131 1.98 13.41 17.01
CA GLY A 131 1.64 14.52 16.11
C GLY A 131 1.87 14.21 14.62
N ASP A 132 2.78 13.28 14.32
CA ASP A 132 3.13 12.81 12.97
C ASP A 132 2.14 11.75 12.46
N TRP A 133 2.03 11.61 11.14
CA TRP A 133 1.19 10.61 10.47
C TRP A 133 2.02 9.50 9.83
N TYR A 134 1.59 8.25 10.04
CA TYR A 134 2.25 7.04 9.55
C TYR A 134 1.32 6.24 8.65
N TYR A 135 1.75 5.97 7.41
CA TYR A 135 1.02 5.12 6.48
C TYR A 135 1.05 3.65 6.93
N ILE A 136 -0.09 2.96 6.87
CA ILE A 136 -0.25 1.59 7.36
C ILE A 136 -0.63 0.62 6.24
N ALA A 137 -1.59 0.97 5.40
CA ALA A 137 -2.17 0.06 4.42
C ALA A 137 -2.92 0.84 3.31
N PRO A 138 -3.09 0.25 2.12
CA PRO A 138 -2.57 -1.05 1.67
C PRO A 138 -1.08 -0.98 1.29
N GLU A 139 -0.34 -2.06 1.50
CA GLU A 139 1.10 -2.13 1.20
C GLU A 139 1.40 -2.23 -0.31
N ALA A 140 0.47 -2.82 -1.07
CA ALA A 140 0.42 -2.85 -2.52
C ALA A 140 -1.04 -2.83 -2.97
N TRP A 141 -1.31 -2.45 -4.21
CA TRP A 141 -2.66 -2.48 -4.78
C TRP A 141 -2.55 -2.64 -6.31
N PRO A 142 -3.55 -3.26 -6.96
CA PRO A 142 -3.64 -3.21 -8.42
C PRO A 142 -3.99 -1.77 -8.86
N GLU A 143 -3.57 -1.37 -10.06
CA GLU A 143 -3.77 0.00 -10.59
C GLU A 143 -4.85 0.11 -11.72
N PRO A 144 -6.07 -0.45 -11.59
CA PRO A 144 -7.14 -0.12 -12.51
C PRO A 144 -7.69 1.27 -12.21
N LEU A 145 -8.09 2.00 -13.26
CA LEU A 145 -8.90 3.19 -13.06
C LEU A 145 -10.35 2.78 -12.81
N THR A 146 -10.93 3.25 -11.71
CA THR A 146 -12.33 3.04 -11.33
C THR A 146 -13.00 4.41 -11.21
N PRO A 147 -13.54 4.96 -12.32
CA PRO A 147 -14.15 6.28 -12.31
C PRO A 147 -15.41 6.31 -11.44
N LEU A 148 -15.62 7.43 -10.75
CA LEU A 148 -16.85 7.75 -10.05
C LEU A 148 -17.59 8.83 -10.85
N GLU A 149 -18.75 8.50 -11.40
CA GLU A 149 -19.51 9.42 -12.26
C GLU A 149 -20.10 10.62 -11.49
N ALA A 150 -20.56 11.62 -12.22
CA ALA A 150 -21.20 12.80 -11.65
C ALA A 150 -22.51 12.42 -10.91
N GLY A 151 -22.56 12.67 -9.60
CA GLY A 151 -23.68 12.32 -8.73
C GLY A 151 -23.59 10.94 -8.08
N ASP A 152 -22.58 10.12 -8.41
CA ASP A 152 -22.40 8.78 -7.84
C ASP A 152 -21.65 8.81 -6.50
N GLU A 153 -21.84 7.74 -5.72
CA GLU A 153 -21.16 7.51 -4.45
C GLU A 153 -20.53 6.10 -4.43
N HIS A 154 -19.34 5.97 -3.85
CA HIS A 154 -18.68 4.69 -3.58
C HIS A 154 -18.41 4.53 -2.08
N THR A 155 -18.58 3.34 -1.52
CA THR A 155 -18.41 3.10 -0.07
C THR A 155 -17.49 1.92 0.23
N TRP A 156 -16.47 2.16 1.05
CA TRP A 156 -15.70 1.11 1.71
C TRP A 156 -16.30 0.86 3.09
N THR A 157 -16.64 -0.40 3.37
CA THR A 157 -17.05 -0.88 4.69
C THR A 157 -15.84 -1.49 5.38
N VAL A 158 -15.30 -0.80 6.37
CA VAL A 158 -14.10 -1.21 7.12
C VAL A 158 -14.50 -1.86 8.43
N THR A 159 -13.93 -3.03 8.73
CA THR A 159 -14.07 -3.70 10.04
C THR A 159 -12.68 -3.93 10.62
N VAL A 160 -12.44 -3.53 11.87
CA VAL A 160 -11.17 -3.77 12.55
C VAL A 160 -11.26 -5.05 13.37
N ALA A 161 -10.54 -6.09 12.97
CA ALA A 161 -10.62 -7.42 13.57
C ALA A 161 -9.85 -7.51 14.91
N THR A 162 -10.51 -8.04 15.95
CA THR A 162 -9.88 -8.38 17.23
C THR A 162 -8.84 -9.50 17.09
N GLY A 163 -7.85 -9.52 17.99
CA GLY A 163 -7.02 -10.71 18.27
C GLY A 163 -5.83 -10.88 17.33
N ARG A 164 -6.07 -11.02 16.02
CA ARG A 164 -5.06 -11.47 15.02
C ARG A 164 -3.65 -10.84 15.16
N GLY A 165 -3.57 -9.52 15.33
CA GLY A 165 -2.28 -8.84 15.48
C GLY A 165 -1.57 -9.08 16.83
N SER A 166 -2.31 -9.40 17.89
CA SER A 166 -1.80 -9.65 19.25
C SER A 166 -1.57 -11.13 19.55
N ASP A 167 -2.32 -12.03 18.93
CA ASP A 167 -2.32 -13.46 19.24
C ASP A 167 -1.14 -14.24 18.62
N GLY A 168 -0.33 -13.58 17.78
CA GLY A 168 0.82 -14.20 17.10
C GLY A 168 0.53 -14.65 15.66
N ASP A 169 -0.63 -14.36 15.09
CA ASP A 169 -0.90 -14.64 13.68
C ASP A 169 -0.19 -13.59 12.79
N SER A 170 0.36 -14.04 11.65
CA SER A 170 0.80 -13.15 10.57
C SER A 170 -0.40 -12.34 10.06
N ILE A 171 -0.17 -11.07 9.72
CA ILE A 171 -1.26 -10.22 9.22
C ILE A 171 -1.34 -10.35 7.70
N GLU A 172 -2.47 -10.86 7.22
CA GLU A 172 -2.78 -10.92 5.80
C GLU A 172 -2.81 -9.50 5.18
N HIS A 173 -2.25 -9.36 3.99
CA HIS A 173 -2.41 -8.15 3.19
C HIS A 173 -3.90 -7.98 2.82
N VAL A 174 -4.39 -6.74 2.89
CA VAL A 174 -5.80 -6.43 2.66
C VAL A 174 -5.96 -5.75 1.31
N GLU A 175 -6.67 -6.42 0.42
CA GLU A 175 -7.07 -5.91 -0.89
C GLU A 175 -8.61 -5.87 -0.99
N GLY A 176 -9.13 -5.01 -1.85
CA GLY A 176 -10.55 -4.93 -2.16
C GLY A 176 -11.05 -3.48 -2.28
N THR A 177 -12.29 -3.35 -2.74
CA THR A 177 -12.93 -2.06 -3.04
C THR A 177 -14.14 -1.75 -2.17
N GLU A 178 -14.79 -2.75 -1.55
CA GLU A 178 -16.08 -2.56 -0.85
C GLU A 178 -16.08 -3.03 0.60
N SER A 179 -15.45 -4.18 0.91
CA SER A 179 -15.41 -4.75 2.26
C SER A 179 -13.96 -5.01 2.66
N LEU A 180 -13.49 -4.33 3.70
CA LEU A 180 -12.11 -4.36 4.17
C LEU A 180 -12.09 -4.87 5.61
N THR A 181 -11.34 -5.94 5.89
CA THR A 181 -11.14 -6.44 7.26
C THR A 181 -9.69 -6.22 7.66
N LEU A 182 -9.46 -5.25 8.54
CA LEU A 182 -8.13 -4.81 8.95
C LEU A 182 -7.74 -5.45 10.29
N ALA A 183 -6.64 -6.19 10.30
CA ALA A 183 -6.05 -6.73 11.52
C ALA A 183 -4.81 -5.91 11.96
N GLY A 184 -4.46 -6.01 13.25
CA GLY A 184 -3.25 -5.41 13.81
C GLY A 184 -3.28 -3.89 13.87
N LEU A 185 -4.39 -3.33 14.37
CA LEU A 185 -4.51 -1.91 14.74
C LEU A 185 -4.71 -1.81 16.26
N GLY A 186 -4.02 -0.88 16.92
CA GLY A 186 -4.27 -0.53 18.31
C GLY A 186 -5.20 0.67 18.45
N GLY A 187 -5.48 1.08 19.68
CA GLY A 187 -6.25 2.30 19.93
C GLY A 187 -5.53 3.57 19.43
N GLY A 188 -6.31 4.61 19.14
CA GLY A 188 -5.82 5.96 18.85
C GLY A 188 -6.47 6.60 17.63
N HIS A 189 -5.82 7.65 17.14
CA HIS A 189 -6.33 8.48 16.06
C HIS A 189 -5.82 8.00 14.69
N TYR A 190 -6.75 7.77 13.77
CA TYR A 190 -6.51 7.29 12.42
C TYR A 190 -7.11 8.24 11.38
N ALA A 191 -6.68 8.11 10.14
CA ALA A 191 -7.34 8.73 8.99
C ALA A 191 -7.50 7.70 7.87
N PHE A 192 -8.73 7.61 7.33
CA PHE A 192 -9.02 6.85 6.11
C PHE A 192 -9.11 7.83 4.94
N GLY A 193 -8.57 7.45 3.78
CA GLY A 193 -8.49 8.32 2.62
C GLY A 193 -8.42 7.58 1.29
N THR A 194 -8.39 8.37 0.22
CA THR A 194 -8.16 7.94 -1.17
C THR A 194 -7.72 9.16 -1.99
N ASP A 195 -7.20 8.97 -3.20
CA ASP A 195 -6.86 10.05 -4.12
C ASP A 195 -7.41 9.83 -5.54
N GLY A 196 -7.37 10.91 -6.33
CA GLY A 196 -7.84 10.94 -7.71
C GLY A 196 -7.79 12.33 -8.32
N TRP A 197 -8.32 12.50 -9.52
CA TRP A 197 -8.41 13.79 -10.22
C TRP A 197 -9.74 13.92 -10.97
N PHE A 198 -10.22 15.13 -11.22
CA PHE A 198 -11.40 15.30 -12.08
C PHE A 198 -11.06 15.07 -13.56
N ALA A 199 -12.00 14.55 -14.35
CA ALA A 199 -11.76 14.24 -15.77
C ALA A 199 -11.39 15.46 -16.65
N ALA A 200 -11.64 16.70 -16.20
CA ALA A 200 -11.16 17.93 -16.85
C ALA A 200 -9.75 18.37 -16.41
N ALA A 201 -9.16 17.71 -15.40
CA ALA A 201 -7.81 17.92 -14.90
C ALA A 201 -6.89 16.78 -15.37
N SER A 202 -5.60 16.90 -15.05
CA SER A 202 -4.61 15.83 -15.21
C SER A 202 -4.36 15.07 -13.90
N TYR A 203 -3.74 13.89 -13.99
CA TYR A 203 -3.30 13.12 -12.81
C TYR A 203 -2.22 13.85 -11.98
N GLU A 204 -1.58 14.89 -12.54
CA GLU A 204 -0.61 15.74 -11.86
C GLU A 204 -1.29 16.77 -10.94
N GLU A 205 -2.59 17.00 -11.13
CA GLU A 205 -3.46 17.86 -10.32
C GLU A 205 -4.33 17.02 -9.36
N SER A 206 -3.80 15.88 -8.91
CA SER A 206 -4.47 14.96 -8.00
C SER A 206 -4.82 15.63 -6.67
N ILE A 207 -5.97 15.21 -6.13
CA ILE A 207 -6.47 15.60 -4.82
C ILE A 207 -6.59 14.36 -3.94
N ALA A 208 -6.17 14.48 -2.69
CA ALA A 208 -6.45 13.48 -1.67
C ALA A 208 -7.72 13.86 -0.91
N LEU A 209 -8.51 12.86 -0.54
CA LEU A 209 -9.77 12.96 0.17
C LEU A 209 -9.67 12.11 1.42
N ALA A 210 -9.90 12.70 2.59
CA ALA A 210 -9.57 12.07 3.87
C ALA A 210 -10.55 12.44 4.98
N THR A 211 -10.70 11.55 5.97
CA THR A 211 -11.42 11.81 7.22
C THR A 211 -10.73 11.11 8.39
N GLY A 212 -10.66 11.82 9.52
CA GLY A 212 -10.13 11.32 10.78
C GLY A 212 -11.16 10.56 11.61
N PHE A 213 -10.73 9.47 12.25
CA PHE A 213 -11.56 8.71 13.20
C PHE A 213 -10.73 8.24 14.41
N GLU A 214 -11.39 7.97 15.52
CA GLU A 214 -10.80 7.39 16.72
C GLU A 214 -11.15 5.91 16.82
N LEU A 215 -10.14 5.05 16.90
CA LEU A 215 -10.31 3.62 17.22
C LEU A 215 -10.21 3.44 18.73
N ASN A 216 -11.32 3.04 19.35
CA ASN A 216 -11.40 2.76 20.77
C ASN A 216 -10.95 1.30 21.03
N ALA A 217 -9.65 1.12 21.23
CA ALA A 217 -9.04 -0.17 21.56
C ALA A 217 -7.86 0.02 22.52
N ASP A 218 -7.34 -1.07 23.08
CA ASP A 218 -6.04 -1.04 23.76
C ASP A 218 -4.90 -0.77 22.76
N GLN A 219 -3.75 -0.28 23.24
CA GLN A 219 -2.57 -0.13 22.38
C GLN A 219 -2.09 -1.49 21.85
N LEU A 220 -1.65 -1.51 20.60
CA LEU A 220 -1.19 -2.72 19.93
C LEU A 220 0.10 -3.22 20.56
N GLN A 221 0.06 -4.44 21.11
CA GLN A 221 1.23 -5.09 21.69
C GLN A 221 1.97 -5.93 20.64
N LEU A 222 3.30 -5.80 20.61
CA LEU A 222 4.15 -6.66 19.77
C LEU A 222 4.39 -8.01 20.45
N THR A 223 3.84 -9.06 19.85
CA THR A 223 4.14 -10.47 20.15
C THR A 223 4.89 -11.11 18.98
N PRO A 224 5.84 -12.04 19.22
CA PRO A 224 6.36 -12.88 18.15
C PRO A 224 5.23 -13.70 17.54
N THR A 225 5.35 -14.01 16.27
CA THR A 225 4.44 -14.85 15.52
C THR A 225 4.51 -16.32 15.96
N ALA A 226 3.45 -17.08 15.70
CA ALA A 226 3.40 -18.52 15.94
C ALA A 226 4.36 -19.33 15.04
N ALA A 227 5.00 -18.70 14.05
CA ALA A 227 6.02 -19.33 13.22
C ALA A 227 7.36 -19.53 13.94
N ILE A 228 7.64 -18.78 15.03
CA ILE A 228 8.85 -18.97 15.82
C ILE A 228 8.74 -20.27 16.65
N SER A 229 9.40 -21.31 16.17
CA SER A 229 9.36 -22.65 16.77
C SER A 229 10.29 -22.82 17.97
N GLU A 230 11.45 -22.16 17.93
CA GLU A 230 12.52 -22.34 18.92
C GLU A 230 13.36 -21.07 19.06
N THR A 231 13.88 -20.84 20.26
CA THR A 231 14.84 -19.76 20.55
C THR A 231 15.97 -20.29 21.43
N GLU A 232 17.23 -20.09 21.02
CA GLU A 232 18.43 -20.55 21.71
C GLU A 232 19.47 -19.43 21.83
N TRP A 233 20.20 -19.35 22.94
CA TRP A 233 21.30 -18.39 23.10
C TRP A 233 22.60 -18.97 22.54
N ASN A 234 23.19 -18.29 21.56
CA ASN A 234 24.53 -18.56 21.06
C ASN A 234 25.47 -17.42 21.45
N GLY A 235 26.08 -17.55 22.64
CA GLY A 235 26.83 -16.46 23.26
C GLY A 235 25.92 -15.29 23.60
N GLU A 236 26.24 -14.11 23.06
CA GLU A 236 25.50 -12.84 23.26
C GLU A 236 24.38 -12.63 22.23
N THR A 237 24.15 -13.59 21.32
CA THR A 237 23.12 -13.51 20.27
C THR A 237 22.01 -14.51 20.53
N LEU A 238 20.76 -14.06 20.49
CA LEU A 238 19.59 -14.94 20.51
C LEU A 238 19.32 -15.43 19.08
N VAL A 239 19.39 -16.73 18.85
CA VAL A 239 19.02 -17.38 17.59
C VAL A 239 17.57 -17.83 17.69
N ALA A 240 16.77 -17.53 16.68
CA ALA A 240 15.36 -17.90 16.59
C ALA A 240 15.09 -18.65 15.29
N ARG A 241 14.41 -19.79 15.35
CA ARG A 241 14.11 -20.64 14.19
C ARG A 241 12.66 -20.46 13.75
N SER A 242 12.48 -19.93 12.55
CA SER A 242 11.18 -19.79 11.90
C SER A 242 10.75 -21.09 11.20
N MET A 243 9.44 -21.34 11.16
CA MET A 243 8.82 -22.35 10.30
C MET A 243 8.31 -21.77 8.96
N ARG A 244 8.58 -20.48 8.68
CA ARG A 244 8.26 -19.88 7.37
C ARG A 244 9.30 -20.26 6.32
N GLY A 245 8.84 -20.27 5.06
CA GLY A 245 9.63 -20.68 3.91
C GLY A 245 9.76 -22.19 3.77
N GLU A 246 10.32 -22.62 2.65
CA GLU A 246 10.61 -24.03 2.35
C GLU A 246 12.07 -24.15 1.88
N SER A 247 12.68 -25.29 2.11
CA SER A 247 14.07 -25.59 1.74
C SER A 247 14.13 -26.04 0.27
N ASP A 248 14.98 -25.42 -0.55
CA ASP A 248 15.12 -25.78 -1.97
C ASP A 248 15.90 -27.11 -2.19
N GLY A 249 16.51 -27.65 -1.13
CA GLY A 249 17.19 -28.95 -1.13
C GLY A 249 17.42 -29.52 0.27
N GLU A 250 17.99 -30.74 0.35
CA GLU A 250 18.32 -31.40 1.63
C GLU A 250 19.55 -30.77 2.33
N ASP A 251 20.46 -30.17 1.56
CA ASP A 251 21.69 -29.50 2.03
C ASP A 251 21.56 -27.97 2.13
N ASP A 252 20.37 -27.43 1.90
CA ASP A 252 20.13 -25.99 1.88
C ASP A 252 19.98 -25.43 3.31
N GLN A 253 20.45 -24.20 3.53
CA GLN A 253 20.45 -23.57 4.85
C GLN A 253 19.55 -22.34 4.87
N PRO A 254 18.83 -22.09 5.97
CA PRO A 254 18.01 -20.90 6.08
C PRO A 254 18.84 -19.62 6.02
N ASP A 255 18.29 -18.61 5.36
CA ASP A 255 18.79 -17.24 5.39
C ASP A 255 18.69 -16.66 6.80
N LYS A 256 19.44 -15.58 7.04
CA LYS A 256 19.51 -14.94 8.36
C LYS A 256 19.09 -13.50 8.28
N PHE A 257 17.93 -13.20 8.86
CA PHE A 257 17.50 -11.84 9.16
C PHE A 257 18.10 -11.46 10.52
N ILE A 258 19.05 -10.53 10.51
CA ILE A 258 19.85 -10.13 11.67
C ILE A 258 19.40 -8.75 12.11
N LEU A 259 18.86 -8.66 13.33
CA LEU A 259 18.48 -7.41 13.96
C LEU A 259 19.36 -7.16 15.18
N GLU A 260 19.97 -5.97 15.24
CA GLU A 260 20.90 -5.55 16.28
C GLU A 260 20.46 -4.20 16.85
N ARG A 261 20.41 -4.09 18.18
CA ARG A 261 20.26 -2.82 18.88
C ARG A 261 21.53 -2.00 18.66
N ILE A 262 21.38 -0.74 18.24
CA ILE A 262 22.50 0.17 17.99
C ILE A 262 22.39 1.43 18.85
N ASP A 263 23.55 2.00 19.19
CA ASP A 263 23.62 3.32 19.80
C ASP A 263 23.17 4.42 18.82
N GLY A 264 22.65 5.53 19.36
CA GLY A 264 22.08 6.64 18.60
C GLY A 264 23.04 7.47 17.72
N SER A 265 24.24 6.95 17.43
CA SER A 265 25.22 7.57 16.52
C SER A 265 24.79 7.54 15.05
N GLU A 266 23.90 6.62 14.67
CA GLU A 266 23.29 6.61 13.33
C GLU A 266 22.07 7.51 13.28
N ILE A 267 22.13 8.51 12.41
CA ILE A 267 21.15 9.61 12.34
C ILE A 267 19.99 9.34 11.36
N ASP A 268 20.17 8.44 10.39
CA ASP A 268 19.22 8.16 9.31
C ASP A 268 18.35 6.92 9.63
N ALA A 269 17.71 6.92 10.81
CA ALA A 269 16.80 5.85 11.22
C ALA A 269 15.37 6.11 10.73
N GLU A 270 14.75 5.12 10.08
CA GLU A 270 13.33 5.14 9.71
C GLU A 270 12.47 4.93 10.97
N ARG A 271 11.76 5.98 11.40
CA ARG A 271 10.85 5.89 12.53
C ARG A 271 9.62 5.08 12.14
N VAL A 272 9.35 3.99 12.86
CA VAL A 272 8.22 3.07 12.59
C VAL A 272 7.33 2.92 13.82
N ILE A 273 6.04 2.64 13.58
CA ILE A 273 5.03 2.40 14.62
C ILE A 273 4.63 0.93 14.72
N ALA A 274 3.94 0.54 15.79
CA ALA A 274 3.55 -0.84 16.04
C ALA A 274 2.75 -1.43 14.87
N GLU A 275 1.79 -0.66 14.31
CA GLU A 275 0.95 -1.03 13.17
C GLU A 275 1.72 -1.30 11.86
N GLN A 276 2.93 -0.74 11.72
CA GLN A 276 3.82 -1.02 10.59
C GLN A 276 4.71 -2.23 10.90
N VAL A 277 5.25 -2.29 12.12
CA VAL A 277 6.11 -3.40 12.57
C VAL A 277 5.35 -4.74 12.50
N VAL A 278 4.08 -4.81 12.92
CA VAL A 278 3.32 -6.08 12.91
C VAL A 278 3.06 -6.67 11.51
N ARG A 279 3.21 -5.88 10.44
CA ARG A 279 3.01 -6.32 9.05
C ARG A 279 4.26 -6.91 8.41
N ASN A 280 5.43 -6.57 8.95
CA ASN A 280 6.69 -7.20 8.56
C ASN A 280 7.04 -8.28 9.59
N ASP A 281 6.65 -9.52 9.30
CA ASP A 281 6.81 -10.68 10.19
C ASP A 281 8.24 -10.82 10.75
N GLN A 282 9.28 -10.66 9.92
CA GLN A 282 10.67 -10.81 10.35
C GLN A 282 11.11 -9.68 11.30
N LEU A 283 10.69 -8.44 11.05
CA LEU A 283 10.92 -7.28 11.91
C LEU A 283 10.13 -7.39 13.22
N ARG A 284 8.85 -7.79 13.14
CA ARG A 284 7.97 -8.07 14.28
C ARG A 284 8.59 -9.07 15.22
N ASP A 285 8.95 -10.24 14.70
CA ASP A 285 9.55 -11.32 15.47
C ASP A 285 10.85 -10.86 16.13
N SER A 286 11.73 -10.25 15.35
CA SER A 286 13.05 -9.82 15.82
C SER A 286 12.97 -8.74 16.92
N ILE A 287 12.09 -7.73 16.77
CA ILE A 287 11.87 -6.69 17.79
C ILE A 287 11.20 -7.30 19.03
N ALA A 288 10.16 -8.12 18.86
CA ALA A 288 9.44 -8.72 19.98
C ALA A 288 10.34 -9.68 20.78
N LEU A 289 11.21 -10.45 20.11
CA LEU A 289 12.20 -11.32 20.74
C LEU A 289 13.29 -10.54 21.47
N ILE A 290 13.85 -9.48 20.87
CA ILE A 290 14.80 -8.58 21.57
C ILE A 290 14.18 -8.06 22.87
N ARG A 291 12.95 -7.56 22.82
CA ARG A 291 12.26 -6.99 24.00
C ARG A 291 11.94 -8.04 25.06
N LYS A 292 11.53 -9.24 24.64
CA LYS A 292 11.13 -10.35 25.52
C LYS A 292 12.33 -10.97 26.26
N HIS A 293 13.49 -11.01 25.62
CA HIS A 293 14.69 -11.69 26.13
C HIS A 293 15.79 -10.74 26.61
N ASP A 294 15.59 -9.42 26.49
CA ASP A 294 16.58 -8.36 26.75
C ASP A 294 17.89 -8.60 25.97
N ALA A 295 17.75 -8.95 24.69
CA ALA A 295 18.88 -9.26 23.81
C ALA A 295 19.34 -8.03 23.04
N ASP A 296 20.65 -7.90 22.81
CA ASP A 296 21.22 -6.85 21.95
C ASP A 296 21.22 -7.26 20.47
N ARG A 297 21.21 -8.57 20.17
CA ARG A 297 21.14 -9.08 18.79
C ARG A 297 20.25 -10.33 18.70
N VAL A 298 19.37 -10.35 17.69
CA VAL A 298 18.59 -11.52 17.26
C VAL A 298 19.04 -11.94 15.87
N HIS A 299 19.26 -13.24 15.69
CA HIS A 299 19.39 -13.90 14.38
C HIS A 299 18.13 -14.73 14.16
N LEU A 300 17.24 -14.28 13.29
CA LEU A 300 16.10 -15.05 12.81
C LEU A 300 16.56 -15.89 11.60
N GLU A 301 16.51 -17.21 11.77
CA GLU A 301 16.82 -18.20 10.73
C GLU A 301 15.51 -18.62 10.05
N GLU A 302 15.40 -18.35 8.74
CA GLU A 302 14.20 -18.54 7.92
C GLU A 302 14.57 -18.74 6.45
N PHE A 303 13.86 -19.61 5.72
CA PHE A 303 14.10 -19.77 4.27
C PHE A 303 13.41 -18.64 3.48
N SER A 304 14.15 -17.93 2.62
CA SER A 304 13.59 -16.84 1.81
C SER A 304 13.62 -17.15 0.32
N SER A 305 12.47 -17.08 -0.35
CA SER A 305 12.38 -17.20 -1.82
C SER A 305 12.73 -15.88 -2.55
N SER A 306 13.34 -14.91 -1.86
CA SER A 306 13.64 -13.57 -2.38
C SER A 306 15.12 -13.41 -2.65
N VAL A 307 15.48 -12.78 -3.76
CA VAL A 307 16.88 -12.42 -4.07
C VAL A 307 16.96 -10.88 -4.22
N PRO A 308 17.67 -10.17 -3.31
CA PRO A 308 18.36 -10.67 -2.11
C PRO A 308 17.38 -11.16 -1.02
N PRO A 309 17.85 -11.97 -0.05
CA PRO A 309 17.00 -12.51 1.02
C PRO A 309 16.19 -11.44 1.75
N PHE A 310 14.93 -11.76 2.03
CA PHE A 310 13.96 -10.84 2.66
C PHE A 310 13.78 -9.49 1.94
N GLY A 311 14.21 -9.36 0.67
CA GLY A 311 14.22 -8.09 -0.07
C GLY A 311 15.20 -7.05 0.46
N LEU A 312 16.22 -7.47 1.23
CA LEU A 312 17.21 -6.60 1.87
C LEU A 312 18.55 -6.62 1.13
N GLN A 313 18.73 -5.67 0.22
CA GLN A 313 20.01 -5.48 -0.49
C GLN A 313 21.09 -4.80 0.38
N ASP A 314 20.68 -3.81 1.17
CA ASP A 314 21.53 -3.02 2.05
C ASP A 314 20.98 -3.04 3.48
N ALA A 315 21.83 -2.67 4.44
CA ALA A 315 21.40 -2.50 5.83
C ALA A 315 20.31 -1.42 5.93
N ARG A 316 19.29 -1.68 6.76
CA ARG A 316 18.27 -0.68 7.12
C ARG A 316 18.35 -0.36 8.61
N THR A 317 18.07 0.87 8.98
CA THR A 317 18.07 1.30 10.37
C THR A 317 16.68 1.81 10.72
N TYR A 318 16.10 1.28 11.80
CA TYR A 318 14.75 1.58 12.28
C TYR A 318 14.81 2.24 13.66
N GLU A 319 13.90 3.17 13.93
CA GLU A 319 13.63 3.68 15.28
C GLU A 319 12.21 3.27 15.70
N PHE A 320 12.11 2.51 16.79
CA PHE A 320 10.86 1.99 17.33
C PHE A 320 10.84 2.16 18.85
N GLU A 321 9.81 2.80 19.40
CA GLU A 321 9.69 3.15 20.83
C GLU A 321 10.98 3.79 21.40
N GLY A 322 11.62 4.69 20.65
CA GLY A 322 12.86 5.39 21.03
C GLY A 322 14.13 4.52 21.05
N ASN A 323 14.03 3.24 20.69
CA ASN A 323 15.17 2.34 20.50
C ASN A 323 15.54 2.28 19.03
N ARG A 324 16.84 2.20 18.71
CA ARG A 324 17.33 2.06 17.34
C ARG A 324 17.85 0.66 17.06
N TYR A 325 17.51 0.17 15.87
CA TYR A 325 17.82 -1.17 15.42
C TYR A 325 18.41 -1.12 14.03
N ARG A 326 19.56 -1.77 13.81
CA ARG A 326 20.06 -2.09 12.47
C ARG A 326 19.55 -3.47 12.08
N VAL A 327 19.05 -3.58 10.86
CA VAL A 327 18.64 -4.82 10.20
C VAL A 327 19.57 -5.09 9.03
N THR A 328 20.05 -6.33 8.91
CA THR A 328 20.82 -6.86 7.77
C THR A 328 20.35 -8.27 7.42
N ALA A 329 20.50 -8.67 6.16
CA ALA A 329 20.30 -10.04 5.72
C ALA A 329 21.64 -10.73 5.42
N ARG A 330 21.67 -12.06 5.53
CA ARG A 330 22.74 -12.91 4.98
C ARG A 330 22.13 -14.14 4.34
N GLU A 331 22.62 -14.47 3.16
CA GLU A 331 22.28 -15.72 2.45
C GLU A 331 22.68 -16.95 3.29
N GLY A 332 21.82 -17.97 3.25
CA GLY A 332 22.17 -19.33 3.61
C GLY A 332 23.28 -19.88 2.70
N GLN A 333 24.04 -20.86 3.20
CA GLN A 333 25.04 -21.56 2.38
C GLN A 333 24.46 -22.87 1.86
N SER A 334 24.02 -22.89 0.60
CA SER A 334 23.86 -24.13 -0.15
C SER A 334 25.25 -24.73 -0.42
N SER A 335 25.43 -26.03 -0.18
CA SER A 335 26.73 -26.74 -0.26
C SER A 335 27.10 -27.28 -1.64
#